data_AF-A0A8H3X7E6-F1
#
_entry.id   AF-A0A8H3X7E6-F1
#
_cell.length_a   1.000
_cell.length_b   1.000
_cell.length_c   1.000
_cell.angle_alpha   90.00
_cell.angle_beta   90.00
_cell.angle_gamma   90.00
#
_symmetry.space_group_name_H-M   'P 1'
#
loop_
_entity.id
_entity.type
_entity.pdbx_description
1 polymer ?
#
loop_
_entity_poly.entity_id
_entity_poly.type
_entity_poly.pdbx_seq_one_letter_code
_entity_poly.pdbx_strand_id
1 'polypeptide(L)' 'MAIPERFTFVTGPINISNQCIMKNVQKFAMLHSQGKSCHISKIISILEKVSHNDELLGDLESIHRTLMLYL' A
#
# COMPACT_ATOMS: atom_id res chain seq x y z
N MET A 1 18.22 7.43 -0.12
CA MET A 1 17.18 7.68 0.91
C MET A 1 17.85 8.16 2.19
N ALA A 2 17.52 9.37 2.62
CA ALA A 2 18.08 10.01 3.81
C ALA A 2 17.38 9.53 5.10
N ILE A 3 17.92 9.88 6.27
CA ILE A 3 17.34 9.53 7.58
C ILE A 3 15.90 10.06 7.74
N PRO A 4 15.58 11.33 7.40
CA PRO A 4 14.22 11.84 7.55
C PRO A 4 13.20 11.07 6.70
N GLU A 5 13.58 10.72 5.46
CA GLU A 5 12.72 9.96 4.56
C GLU A 5 12.44 8.54 5.09
N ARG A 6 13.45 7.89 5.67
CA ARG A 6 13.29 6.59 6.35
C ARG A 6 12.32 6.67 7.52
N PHE A 7 12.39 7.75 8.30
CA PHE A 7 11.52 7.95 9.45
C PHE A 7 10.04 7.96 9.02
N THR A 8 9.71 8.70 7.95
CA THR A 8 8.34 8.75 7.40
C THR A 8 7.79 7.38 7.06
N PHE A 9 8.59 6.49 6.46
CA PHE A 9 8.15 5.14 6.10
C PHE A 9 7.90 4.21 7.30
N VAL A 10 8.59 4.42 8.43
CA VAL A 10 8.47 3.54 9.60
C VAL A 10 7.47 4.05 10.64
N THR A 11 7.11 5.34 10.61
CA THR A 11 6.14 5.93 11.53
C THR A 11 4.72 5.97 10.99
N GLY A 12 4.51 5.61 9.71
CA GLY A 12 3.19 5.55 9.11
C GLY A 12 2.27 4.54 9.83
N PRO A 13 0.97 4.83 9.98
CA PRO A 13 0.03 3.93 10.67
C PRO A 13 -0.24 2.69 9.80
N ILE A 14 0.51 1.61 10.05
CA ILE A 14 0.37 0.34 9.33
C ILE A 14 0.07 -0.83 10.26
N ASN A 15 -0.78 -1.74 9.78
CA ASN A 15 -0.94 -3.04 10.42
C ASN A 15 0.21 -3.97 10.00
N ILE A 16 1.24 -4.06 10.84
CA ILE A 16 2.44 -4.90 10.59
C ILE A 16 2.14 -6.40 10.49
N SER A 17 0.99 -6.87 11.00
CA SER A 17 0.59 -8.28 10.86
C SER A 17 0.11 -8.62 9.44
N ASN A 18 -0.27 -7.63 8.63
CA ASN A 18 -0.68 -7.84 7.26
C ASN A 18 0.54 -7.84 6.33
N GLN A 19 0.95 -9.03 5.89
CA GLN A 19 2.11 -9.20 5.01
C GLN A 19 1.95 -8.53 3.64
N CYS A 20 0.73 -8.40 3.12
CA CYS A 20 0.47 -7.72 1.85
C CYS A 20 0.81 -6.22 1.96
N ILE A 21 0.36 -5.59 3.06
CA ILE A 21 0.66 -4.20 3.37
C ILE A 21 2.16 -4.00 3.53
N MET A 22 2.86 -4.88 4.26
CA MET A 22 4.31 -4.79 4.44
C MET A 22 5.08 -4.87 3.11
N LYS A 23 4.65 -5.74 2.19
CA LYS A 23 5.23 -5.81 0.83
C LYS A 23 5.05 -4.51 0.05
N ASN A 24 3.89 -3.86 0.18
CA ASN A 24 3.62 -2.57 -0.47
C ASN A 24 4.50 -1.46 0.10
N VAL A 25 4.65 -1.37 1.43
CA VAL A 25 5.55 -0.40 2.08
C VAL A 25 6.99 -0.57 1.58
N GLN A 26 7.49 -1.81 1.51
CA GLN A 26 8.83 -2.09 0.98
C GLN A 26 8.96 -1.67 -0.50
N LYS A 27 7.94 -1.94 -1.32
CA LYS A 27 7.90 -1.53 -2.74
C LYS A 27 7.93 -0.01 -2.88
N PHE A 28 7.20 0.73 -2.05
CA PHE A 28 7.18 2.21 -2.07
C PHE A 28 8.53 2.79 -1.66
N ALA A 29 9.12 2.28 -0.57
CA ALA A 29 10.45 2.69 -0.13
C ALA A 29 11.52 2.40 -1.21
N MET A 30 11.43 1.25 -1.88
CA MET A 30 12.32 0.91 -2.99
C MET A 30 12.17 1.90 -4.17
N LEU A 31 10.94 2.19 -4.61
CA LEU A 31 10.71 3.11 -5.72
C LEU A 31 11.15 4.54 -5.37
N HIS A 32 10.86 4.99 -4.15
CA HIS A 32 11.32 6.28 -3.64
C HIS A 32 12.86 6.37 -3.64
N SER A 33 13.55 5.31 -3.19
CA SER A 33 15.01 5.26 -3.19
C SER A 33 15.65 5.36 -4.58
N GLN A 34 14.89 4.99 -5.63
CA GLN A 34 15.30 5.06 -7.04
C GLN A 34 14.86 6.37 -7.73
N GLY A 35 14.16 7.27 -7.03
CA GLY A 35 13.59 8.48 -7.62
C GLY A 35 12.49 8.20 -8.66
N LYS A 36 11.86 7.02 -8.62
CA LYS A 36 10.82 6.63 -9.58
C LYS A 36 9.44 7.01 -9.06
N SER A 37 8.61 7.58 -9.93
CA SER A 37 7.20 7.78 -9.61
C SER A 37 6.50 6.43 -9.42
N CYS A 38 5.70 6.34 -8.36
CA CYS A 38 4.79 5.23 -8.17
C CYS A 38 3.39 5.70 -8.57
N HIS A 39 2.72 5.01 -9.49
CA HIS A 39 1.35 5.33 -9.87
C HIS A 39 0.41 4.36 -9.17
N ILE A 40 -0.66 4.88 -8.56
CA ILE A 40 -1.62 4.08 -7.79
C ILE A 40 -2.26 2.94 -8.61
N SER A 41 -2.48 3.17 -9.90
CA SER A 41 -2.99 2.15 -10.85
C SER A 41 -2.05 0.96 -11.08
N LYS A 42 -0.77 1.07 -10.69
CA LYS A 42 0.21 -0.04 -10.73
C LYS A 42 0.30 -0.81 -9.40
N ILE A 43 -0.48 -0.39 -8.40
CA ILE A 43 -0.47 -0.93 -7.05
C ILE A 43 -1.79 -1.64 -6.76
N ILE A 44 -2.90 -0.99 -7.08
CA ILE A 44 -4.24 -1.52 -6.87
C ILE A 44 -4.98 -1.66 -8.21
N SER A 45 -5.82 -2.68 -8.30
CA SER A 45 -6.84 -2.80 -9.34
C SER A 45 -8.20 -2.72 -8.65
N ILE A 46 -8.98 -1.69 -9.00
CA ILE A 46 -10.34 -1.57 -8.48
C ILE A 46 -11.22 -2.42 -9.41
N LEU A 47 -11.82 -3.48 -8.86
CA LEU A 47 -12.79 -4.28 -9.60
C LEU A 47 -14.06 -3.45 -9.82
N GLU A 48 -14.49 -3.31 -11.07
CA GLU A 48 -15.72 -2.56 -11.44
C GLU A 48 -17.01 -3.21 -10.91
N LYS A 49 -16.98 -4.51 -10.57
CA LYS A 49 -18.12 -5.25 -10.02
C LYS A 49 -17.69 -5.98 -8.76
N VAL A 50 -18.19 -5.50 -7.63
CA VAL A 50 -18.10 -6.21 -6.34
C VAL A 50 -19.19 -7.27 -6.33
N SER A 51 -18.84 -8.55 -6.44
CA SER A 51 -19.81 -9.62 -6.19
C SER A 51 -20.05 -9.77 -4.68
N HIS A 52 -21.24 -10.22 -4.29
CA HIS A 52 -21.69 -10.27 -2.89
C HIS A 52 -21.11 -11.46 -2.09
N ASN A 53 -19.78 -11.60 -2.06
CA ASN A 53 -19.10 -12.61 -1.23
C ASN A 53 -18.32 -11.93 -0.09
N ASP A 54 -18.43 -12.46 1.13
CA ASP A 54 -17.74 -11.91 2.32
C ASP A 54 -16.20 -11.91 2.19
N GLU A 55 -15.63 -12.81 1.40
CA GLU A 55 -14.19 -12.82 1.07
C GLU A 55 -13.74 -11.54 0.36
N LEU A 56 -14.61 -10.91 -0.45
CA LEU A 56 -14.29 -9.66 -1.16
C LEU A 56 -14.28 -8.44 -0.23
N LEU A 57 -14.92 -8.52 0.95
CA LEU A 57 -14.87 -7.43 1.93
C LEU A 57 -13.44 -7.26 2.47
N GLY A 58 -12.74 -8.38 2.71
CA GLY A 58 -11.34 -8.38 3.11
C GLY A 58 -10.42 -7.80 2.04
N ASP A 59 -10.69 -8.09 0.77
CA ASP A 59 -9.94 -7.54 -0.36
C ASP A 59 -10.16 -6.03 -0.50
N LEU A 60 -11.40 -5.55 -0.37
CA LEU A 60 -11.73 -4.13 -0.39
C LEU A 60 -11.07 -3.38 0.78
N GLU A 61 -11.09 -3.96 1.97
CA GLU A 61 -10.40 -3.39 3.13
C GLU A 61 -8.88 -3.30 2.90
N SER A 62 -8.29 -4.32 2.28
CA SER A 62 -6.88 -4.35 1.91
C SER A 62 -6.53 -3.28 0.87
N ILE A 63 -7.38 -3.10 -0.16
CA ILE A 63 -7.25 -2.03 -1.16
C ILE A 63 -7.34 -0.65 -0.49
N HIS A 64 -8.34 -0.45 0.38
CA HIS A 64 -8.52 0.79 1.11
C HIS A 64 -7.31 1.13 1.99
N ARG A 65 -6.79 0.16 2.76
CA ARG A 65 -5.58 0.37 3.57
C ARG A 65 -4.36 0.69 2.71
N THR A 66 -4.24 0.06 1.53
CA THR A 66 -3.15 0.36 0.58
C THR A 66 -3.27 1.75 -0.02
N LEU A 67 -4.49 2.24 -0.28
CA LEU A 67 -4.75 3.62 -0.69
C LEU A 67 -4.33 4.63 0.38
N MET A 68 -4.72 4.38 1.64
CA MET A 68 -4.36 5.24 2.77
C MET A 68 -2.84 5.28 3.02
N LEU A 69 -2.11 4.26 2.58
CA LEU A 69 -0.65 4.23 2.63
C LEU A 69 0.04 5.00 1.50
N TYR A 70 -0.66 5.17 0.39
CA TYR A 70 -0.15 5.89 -0.77
C TYR A 70 -0.34 7.41 -0.63
N LEU A 71 -1.40 7.83 0.08
CA LEU A 71 -1.72 9.23 0.40
C LEU A 71 -0.85 9.76 1.54
#